data_AF-A0A5U3YS82-F1
#
_entry.id   AF-A0A5U3YS82-F1
#
_cell.length_a   1.000
_cell.length_b   1.000
_cell.length_c   1.000
_cell.angle_alpha   90.00
_cell.angle_beta   90.00
_cell.angle_gamma   90.00
#
_symmetry.space_group_name_H-M   'P 1'
#
loop_
_entity.id
_entity.type
_entity.pdbx_description
1 polymer ?
#
loop_
_entity_poly.entity_id
_entity_poly.type
_entity_poly.pdbx_seq_one_letter_code
_entity_poly.pdbx_strand_id
1 'polypeptide(L)'
;MNSIAILEAVNTSYVPFNGQQIITAMAAGVAYVAMKPIVENLGMSWSTQQTKLMKQISKFNCVHMNMVAADGKLRKLLCLPLKKLNGWLFSINPEKVRADIRDKLIQYQEECFTVLHDYWTKGKAENARKKTSVDDRTPLRDAVNMLVSKKHLMYPEAYAMIHQRFNVESIEELDASQIPKAVEYIHRVVLEGEFIGKQEKKTNELSAKEANSLVWLWDYANRSQALFRELYPALKQIQSNYSGRCYDYGHEFSYVIGMARDVLINHTRDVDINEPDGPTNLSAWMRLKNKELPPSVHNY
;
A
#
# COMPACT_ATOMS: atom_id res chain seq x y z
N MET A 1 16.35 43.71 -30.38
CA MET A 1 16.33 42.99 -29.08
C MET A 1 15.68 43.91 -28.07
N ASN A 2 14.36 43.79 -27.85
CA ASN A 2 13.66 44.65 -26.91
C ASN A 2 13.96 44.18 -25.49
N SER A 3 14.83 44.92 -24.77
CA SER A 3 14.91 44.81 -23.32
C SER A 3 13.59 45.28 -22.74
N ILE A 4 12.72 44.33 -22.38
CA ILE A 4 11.50 44.63 -21.63
C ILE A 4 11.95 45.04 -20.23
N ALA A 5 12.14 46.33 -20.01
CA ALA A 5 12.20 46.88 -18.67
C ALA A 5 10.77 46.85 -18.13
N ILE A 6 10.51 45.99 -17.16
CA ILE A 6 9.22 45.97 -16.47
C ILE A 6 9.23 47.16 -15.53
N LEU A 7 8.51 48.21 -15.92
CA LEU A 7 8.48 49.51 -15.25
C LEU A 7 7.61 49.49 -13.98
N GLU A 8 6.66 48.58 -13.89
CA GLU A 8 5.76 48.43 -12.75
C GLU A 8 6.38 47.59 -11.64
N ALA A 9 6.11 47.97 -10.39
CA ALA A 9 6.55 47.24 -9.21
C ALA A 9 5.93 45.84 -9.21
N VAL A 10 6.77 44.80 -9.24
CA VAL A 10 6.30 43.42 -9.24
C VAL A 10 6.28 42.89 -7.80
N ASN A 11 5.15 42.31 -7.39
CA ASN A 11 5.05 41.65 -6.08
C ASN A 11 6.07 40.52 -5.96
N THR A 12 6.78 40.50 -4.83
CA THR A 12 7.78 39.48 -4.51
C THR A 12 7.17 38.34 -3.72
N SER A 13 7.54 37.11 -4.06
CA SER A 13 7.24 35.89 -3.34
C SER A 13 8.52 35.13 -2.99
N TYR A 14 8.42 34.17 -2.08
CA TYR A 14 9.52 33.27 -1.75
C TYR A 14 9.25 31.87 -2.28
N VAL A 15 10.28 31.24 -2.86
CA VAL A 15 10.22 29.85 -3.28
C VAL A 15 11.29 29.07 -2.51
N PRO A 16 10.95 27.90 -1.93
CA PRO A 16 11.95 27.03 -1.32
C PRO A 16 12.85 26.42 -2.40
N PHE A 17 14.16 26.54 -2.21
CA PHE A 17 15.21 26.02 -3.09
C PHE A 17 16.37 25.48 -2.25
N ASN A 18 16.63 24.17 -2.30
CA ASN A 18 17.67 23.49 -1.52
C ASN A 18 17.69 23.88 -0.02
N GLY A 19 16.51 23.92 0.60
CA GLY A 19 16.37 24.27 2.03
C GLY A 19 16.54 25.76 2.35
N GLN A 20 16.61 26.62 1.34
CA GLN A 20 16.68 28.08 1.49
C GLN A 20 15.49 28.74 0.79
N GLN A 21 15.16 29.97 1.16
CA GLN A 21 14.13 30.77 0.49
C GLN A 21 14.78 31.71 -0.51
N ILE A 22 14.40 31.62 -1.79
CA ILE A 22 14.86 32.54 -2.83
C ILE A 22 13.77 33.56 -3.16
N ILE A 23 14.18 34.82 -3.33
CA ILE A 23 13.28 35.91 -3.71
C ILE A 23 12.92 35.74 -5.19
N THR A 24 11.62 35.67 -5.44
CA THR A 24 11.05 35.53 -6.78
C THR A 24 10.05 36.64 -7.06
N ALA A 25 9.84 37.00 -8.32
CA ALA A 25 8.77 37.89 -8.74
C ALA A 25 8.13 37.40 -10.04
N MET A 26 6.82 37.58 -10.17
CA MET A 26 6.03 37.13 -11.31
C MET A 26 5.83 38.25 -12.32
N ALA A 27 6.38 38.08 -13.52
CA ALA A 27 6.35 39.11 -14.55
C ALA A 27 5.98 38.49 -15.91
N ALA A 28 4.91 38.99 -16.55
CA ALA A 28 4.40 38.45 -17.82
C ALA A 28 4.24 36.92 -17.82
N GLY A 29 3.73 36.35 -16.71
CA GLY A 29 3.54 34.90 -16.55
C GLY A 29 4.82 34.09 -16.30
N VAL A 30 5.98 34.73 -16.17
CA VAL A 30 7.27 34.08 -15.91
C VAL A 30 7.73 34.42 -14.50
N ALA A 31 8.12 33.39 -13.73
CA ALA A 31 8.79 33.56 -12.45
C ALA A 31 10.25 33.94 -12.68
N TYR A 32 10.70 35.02 -12.06
CA TYR A 32 12.08 35.50 -12.11
C TYR A 32 12.71 35.47 -10.73
N VAL A 33 14.01 35.19 -10.66
CA VAL A 33 14.80 35.18 -9.44
C VAL A 33 15.86 36.28 -9.46
N ALA A 34 16.04 36.98 -8.34
CA ALA A 34 17.09 37.97 -8.20
C ALA A 34 18.46 37.28 -8.05
N MET A 35 19.41 37.57 -8.95
CA MET A 35 20.67 36.83 -9.01
C MET A 35 21.72 37.26 -7.98
N LYS A 36 21.71 38.55 -7.57
CA LYS A 36 22.72 39.08 -6.65
C LYS A 36 22.78 38.33 -5.31
N PRO A 37 21.65 38.14 -4.59
CA PRO A 37 21.66 37.39 -3.33
C PRO A 37 22.16 35.95 -3.48
N ILE A 38 21.85 35.28 -4.59
CA ILE A 38 22.28 33.91 -4.86
C ILE A 38 23.80 33.86 -5.06
N VAL A 39 24.35 34.74 -5.89
CA VAL A 39 25.79 34.81 -6.16
C VAL A 39 26.59 35.11 -4.90
N GLU A 40 26.13 36.07 -4.10
CA GLU A 40 26.76 36.44 -2.83
C GLU A 40 26.66 35.30 -1.80
N ASN A 41 25.52 34.60 -1.74
CA ASN A 41 25.38 33.41 -0.88
C ASN A 41 26.34 32.29 -1.31
N LEU A 42 26.65 32.14 -2.61
CA LEU A 42 27.65 31.18 -3.07
C LEU A 42 29.10 31.60 -2.77
N GLY A 43 29.33 32.80 -2.21
CA GLY A 43 30.66 33.34 -1.95
C GLY A 43 31.38 33.82 -3.21
N MET A 44 30.66 34.10 -4.29
CA MET A 44 31.22 34.57 -5.56
C MET A 44 31.11 36.08 -5.72
N SER A 45 32.01 36.67 -6.51
CA SER A 45 31.93 38.08 -6.87
C SER A 45 30.73 38.38 -7.78
N TRP A 46 29.84 39.26 -7.30
CA TRP A 46 28.67 39.71 -8.05
C TRP A 46 29.04 40.37 -9.38
N SER A 47 30.01 41.29 -9.39
CA SER A 47 30.38 42.03 -10.61
C SER A 47 30.87 41.10 -11.73
N THR A 48 31.66 40.07 -11.36
CA THR A 48 32.13 39.04 -12.28
C THR A 48 30.97 38.22 -12.85
N GLN A 49 30.05 37.76 -12.00
CA GLN A 49 28.92 36.93 -12.44
C GLN A 49 27.89 37.74 -13.24
N GLN A 50 27.61 38.98 -12.85
CA GLN A 50 26.79 39.92 -13.62
C GLN A 50 27.34 40.09 -15.03
N THR A 51 28.65 40.33 -15.17
CA THR A 51 29.29 40.47 -16.49
C THR A 51 29.14 39.21 -17.33
N LYS A 52 29.32 38.02 -16.73
CA LYS A 52 29.12 36.73 -17.43
C LYS A 52 27.68 36.53 -17.89
N LEU A 53 26.71 36.82 -17.02
CA LEU A 53 25.28 36.73 -17.34
C LEU A 53 24.90 37.69 -18.47
N MET A 54 25.40 38.92 -18.44
CA MET A 54 25.14 39.92 -19.50
C MET A 54 25.78 39.51 -20.84
N LYS A 55 26.97 38.92 -20.84
CA LYS A 55 27.59 38.35 -22.06
C LYS A 55 26.79 37.18 -22.63
N GLN A 56 26.03 36.47 -21.81
CA GLN A 56 25.20 35.33 -22.19
C GLN A 56 23.70 35.64 -22.11
N ILE A 57 23.32 36.91 -22.32
CA ILE A 57 21.93 37.37 -22.14
C ILE A 57 20.95 36.62 -23.03
N SER A 58 21.33 36.23 -24.24
CA SER A 58 20.50 35.44 -25.17
C SER A 58 20.29 33.99 -24.72
N LYS A 59 21.24 33.41 -23.96
CA LYS A 59 21.14 32.05 -23.44
C LYS A 59 20.24 31.98 -22.21
N PHE A 60 20.40 32.96 -21.31
CA PHE A 60 19.75 32.99 -20.01
C PHE A 60 18.48 33.84 -19.96
N ASN A 61 18.28 34.73 -20.93
CA ASN A 61 17.17 35.68 -20.99
C ASN A 61 17.04 36.53 -19.71
N CYS A 62 18.18 36.98 -19.19
CA CYS A 62 18.20 37.85 -18.01
C CYS A 62 17.55 39.20 -18.32
N VAL A 63 16.81 39.74 -17.35
CA VAL A 63 16.13 41.03 -17.45
C VAL A 63 16.45 41.88 -16.24
N HIS A 64 16.41 43.20 -16.39
CA HIS A 64 16.45 44.10 -15.24
C HIS A 64 15.02 44.39 -14.79
N MET A 65 14.74 44.17 -13.51
CA MET A 65 13.42 44.41 -12.92
C MET A 65 13.53 45.38 -11.76
N ASN A 66 12.54 46.26 -11.62
CA ASN A 66 12.38 47.11 -10.44
C ASN A 66 11.62 46.30 -9.38
N MET A 67 12.32 45.85 -8.34
CA MET A 67 11.72 45.11 -7.23
C MET A 67 11.67 45.99 -5.99
N VAL A 68 10.55 45.93 -5.27
CA VAL A 68 10.44 46.53 -3.94
C VAL A 68 11.20 45.64 -2.96
N ALA A 69 12.20 46.19 -2.32
CA ALA A 69 12.92 45.47 -1.28
C ALA A 69 12.22 45.62 0.08
N ALA A 70 12.70 44.89 1.10
CA ALA A 70 12.10 44.87 2.43
C ALA A 70 12.00 46.26 3.10
N ASP A 71 12.82 47.22 2.69
CA ASP A 71 12.81 48.62 3.13
C ASP A 71 11.85 49.52 2.34
N GLY A 72 10.98 48.96 1.49
CA GLY A 72 10.03 49.70 0.65
C GLY A 72 10.67 50.41 -0.55
N LYS A 73 12.00 50.32 -0.73
CA LYS A 73 12.70 51.00 -1.83
C LYS A 73 12.70 50.16 -3.09
N LEU A 74 12.52 50.82 -4.23
CA LEU A 74 12.69 50.21 -5.55
C LEU A 74 14.18 50.02 -5.86
N ARG A 75 14.57 48.79 -6.16
CA ARG A 75 15.91 48.44 -6.63
C ARG A 75 15.83 47.80 -8.01
N LYS A 76 16.65 48.28 -8.93
CA LYS A 76 16.85 47.65 -10.24
C LYS A 76 17.77 46.44 -10.06
N LEU A 77 17.20 45.24 -10.15
CA LEU A 77 17.92 43.98 -9.97
C LEU A 77 18.06 43.24 -11.30
N LEU A 78 19.21 42.60 -11.52
CA LEU A 78 19.37 41.65 -12.61
C LEU A 78 18.71 40.33 -12.19
N CYS A 79 17.73 39.91 -12.98
CA CYS A 79 16.87 38.78 -12.71
C CYS A 79 17.01 37.71 -13.80
N LEU A 80 16.98 36.46 -13.38
CA LEU A 80 17.03 35.28 -14.24
C LEU A 80 15.66 34.59 -14.23
N PRO A 81 15.11 34.12 -15.36
CA PRO A 81 13.95 33.25 -15.32
C PRO A 81 14.22 32.02 -14.45
N LEU A 82 13.35 31.72 -13.48
CA LEU A 82 13.55 30.65 -12.51
C LEU A 82 13.84 29.30 -13.18
N LYS A 83 13.17 29.01 -14.31
CA LYS A 83 13.40 27.79 -15.12
C LYS A 83 14.84 27.63 -15.63
N LYS A 84 15.64 28.70 -15.66
CA LYS A 84 17.04 28.71 -16.11
C LYS A 84 18.04 28.67 -14.95
N LEU A 85 17.58 28.77 -13.70
CA LEU A 85 18.44 28.80 -12.51
C LEU A 85 19.29 27.53 -12.38
N ASN A 86 18.68 26.35 -12.53
CA ASN A 86 19.39 25.07 -12.44
C ASN A 86 20.52 24.99 -13.49
N GLY A 87 20.25 25.44 -14.72
CA GLY A 87 21.27 25.47 -15.79
C GLY A 87 22.41 26.46 -15.53
N TRP A 88 22.16 27.54 -14.79
CA TRP A 88 23.23 28.44 -14.35
C TRP A 88 24.05 27.82 -13.22
N LEU A 89 23.41 27.27 -12.18
CA LEU A 89 24.08 26.56 -11.07
C LEU A 89 24.95 25.40 -11.57
N PHE A 90 24.44 24.65 -12.54
CA PHE A 90 25.17 23.56 -13.19
C PHE A 90 26.46 24.03 -13.89
N SER A 91 26.52 25.29 -14.33
CA SER A 91 27.71 25.86 -15.00
C SER A 91 28.76 26.45 -14.04
N ILE A 92 28.49 26.48 -12.73
CA ILE A 92 29.40 27.05 -11.75
C ILE A 92 30.58 26.10 -11.50
N ASN A 93 31.78 26.67 -11.44
CA ASN A 93 32.97 25.94 -11.03
C ASN A 93 33.01 25.84 -9.48
N PRO A 94 32.98 24.62 -8.90
CA PRO A 94 33.01 24.43 -7.44
C PRO A 94 34.26 25.02 -6.75
N GLU A 95 35.38 25.15 -7.46
CA GLU A 95 36.59 25.78 -6.90
C GLU A 95 36.46 27.30 -6.69
N LYS A 96 35.42 27.91 -7.27
CA LYS A 96 35.16 29.35 -7.18
C LYS A 96 34.06 29.70 -6.17
N VAL A 97 33.47 28.71 -5.49
CA VAL A 97 32.48 28.95 -4.43
C VAL A 97 33.12 28.83 -3.04
N ARG A 98 32.42 29.32 -2.01
CA ARG A 98 32.86 29.18 -0.61
C ARG A 98 33.02 27.70 -0.24
N ALA A 99 34.00 27.39 0.61
CA ALA A 99 34.40 26.01 0.90
C ALA A 99 33.28 25.16 1.52
N ASP A 100 32.46 25.75 2.40
CA ASP A 100 31.38 25.08 3.14
C ASP A 100 30.19 24.62 2.28
N ILE A 101 30.10 25.07 1.02
CA ILE A 101 29.05 24.63 0.08
C ILE A 101 29.57 23.88 -1.13
N ARG A 102 30.89 23.74 -1.27
CA ARG A 102 31.50 23.13 -2.46
C ARG A 102 30.95 21.74 -2.70
N ASP A 103 30.95 20.89 -1.67
CA ASP A 103 30.46 19.52 -1.76
C ASP A 103 28.96 19.46 -2.08
N LYS A 104 28.17 20.38 -1.52
CA LYS A 104 26.74 20.50 -1.82
C LYS A 104 26.49 20.88 -3.28
N LEU A 105 27.31 21.75 -3.85
CA LEU A 105 27.22 22.12 -5.26
C LEU A 105 27.61 20.96 -6.17
N ILE A 106 28.68 20.22 -5.83
CA ILE A 106 29.09 19.03 -6.59
C ILE A 106 27.98 17.97 -6.57
N GLN A 107 27.42 17.68 -5.39
CA GLN A 107 26.29 16.76 -5.26
C GLN A 107 25.07 17.21 -6.07
N TYR A 108 24.77 18.51 -6.07
CA TYR A 108 23.69 19.07 -6.88
C TYR A 108 23.96 18.94 -8.39
N GLN A 109 25.20 19.11 -8.83
CA GLN A 109 25.59 18.92 -10.23
C GLN A 109 25.47 17.45 -10.66
N GLU A 110 25.86 16.52 -9.79
CA GLU A 110 25.68 15.07 -10.02
C GLU A 110 24.21 14.66 -10.11
N GLU A 111 23.36 15.25 -9.26
CA GLU A 111 21.92 15.09 -9.34
C GLU A 111 21.38 15.62 -10.70
N CYS A 112 21.87 16.77 -11.16
CA CYS A 112 21.48 17.30 -12.47
C CYS A 112 21.88 16.36 -13.62
N PHE A 113 23.07 15.74 -13.56
CA PHE A 113 23.47 14.73 -14.54
C PHE A 113 22.53 13.52 -14.54
N THR A 114 22.18 13.01 -13.35
CA THR A 114 21.24 11.89 -13.21
C THR A 114 19.86 12.25 -13.76
N VAL A 115 19.34 13.45 -13.44
CA VAL A 115 18.05 13.93 -13.94
C VAL A 115 18.04 14.05 -15.46
N LEU A 116 19.11 14.59 -16.07
CA LEU A 116 19.21 14.69 -17.52
C LEU A 116 19.30 13.31 -18.17
N HIS A 117 20.11 12.41 -17.61
CA HIS A 117 20.23 11.04 -18.09
C HIS A 117 18.88 10.31 -18.02
N ASP A 118 18.20 10.36 -16.89
CA ASP A 118 16.92 9.68 -16.68
C ASP A 118 15.82 10.22 -17.58
N TYR A 119 15.76 11.54 -17.78
CA TYR A 119 14.82 12.14 -18.72
C TYR A 119 15.00 11.58 -20.14
N TRP A 120 16.24 11.52 -20.65
CA TRP A 120 16.51 11.06 -22.02
C TRP A 120 16.49 9.54 -22.20
N THR A 121 16.82 8.77 -21.17
CA THR A 121 16.90 7.30 -21.24
C THR A 121 15.63 6.59 -20.79
N LYS A 122 14.96 7.10 -19.74
CA LYS A 122 13.73 6.53 -19.17
C LYS A 122 12.47 7.28 -19.63
N GLY A 123 12.62 8.41 -20.32
CA GLY A 123 11.52 9.26 -20.80
C GLY A 123 10.91 10.18 -19.73
N LYS A 124 11.37 10.08 -18.47
CA LYS A 124 10.94 10.94 -17.37
C LYS A 124 12.04 11.03 -16.31
N ALA A 125 12.07 12.14 -15.60
CA ALA A 125 12.87 12.29 -14.38
C ALA A 125 11.95 12.62 -13.22
N GLU A 126 12.13 11.91 -12.10
CA GLU A 126 11.29 12.04 -10.90
C GLU A 126 12.13 12.57 -9.74
N ASN A 127 11.57 13.51 -8.98
CA ASN A 127 12.20 14.03 -7.78
C ASN A 127 11.54 13.41 -6.55
N ALA A 128 12.17 12.40 -5.97
CA ALA A 128 11.65 11.68 -4.78
C ALA A 128 11.45 12.59 -3.55
N ARG A 129 12.09 13.77 -3.50
CA ARG A 129 11.92 14.72 -2.39
C ARG A 129 10.64 15.56 -2.53
N LYS A 130 10.02 15.56 -3.71
CA LYS A 130 8.80 16.34 -3.96
C LYS A 130 7.59 15.53 -3.50
N LYS A 131 7.14 15.82 -2.28
CA LYS A 131 5.88 15.29 -1.75
C LYS A 131 4.68 15.84 -2.52
N THR A 132 3.60 15.06 -2.55
CA THR A 132 2.31 15.52 -3.06
C THR A 132 1.72 16.60 -2.15
N SER A 133 1.16 17.64 -2.75
CA SER A 133 0.47 18.69 -2.00
C SER A 133 -0.85 18.19 -1.42
N VAL A 134 -1.49 19.00 -0.59
CA VAL A 134 -2.84 18.73 -0.11
C VAL A 134 -3.82 18.66 -1.28
N ASP A 135 -3.70 19.60 -2.22
CA ASP A 135 -4.58 19.70 -3.39
C ASP A 135 -4.45 18.47 -4.29
N ASP A 136 -3.22 18.00 -4.53
CA ASP A 136 -2.94 16.78 -5.32
C ASP A 136 -3.66 15.55 -4.73
N ARG A 137 -3.87 15.52 -3.41
CA ARG A 137 -4.47 14.40 -2.67
C ARG A 137 -5.96 14.55 -2.43
N THR A 138 -6.57 15.66 -2.84
CA THR A 138 -8.03 15.89 -2.69
C THR A 138 -8.86 14.76 -3.29
N PRO A 139 -8.60 14.27 -4.52
CA PRO A 139 -9.39 13.18 -5.09
C PRO A 139 -9.34 11.90 -4.25
N LEU A 140 -8.20 11.61 -3.60
CA LEU A 140 -8.06 10.46 -2.72
C LEU A 140 -8.87 10.62 -1.43
N ARG A 141 -8.89 11.83 -0.85
CA ARG A 141 -9.71 12.12 0.33
C ARG A 141 -11.21 11.99 0.00
N ASP A 142 -11.63 12.45 -1.17
CA ASP A 142 -13.02 12.31 -1.61
C ASP A 142 -13.42 10.84 -1.81
N ALA A 143 -12.52 10.03 -2.39
CA ALA A 143 -12.72 8.59 -2.52
C ALA A 143 -12.85 7.91 -1.13
N VAL A 144 -12.01 8.29 -0.17
CA VAL A 144 -12.09 7.80 1.22
C VAL A 144 -13.39 8.22 1.91
N ASN A 145 -13.84 9.47 1.74
CA ASN A 145 -15.11 9.96 2.26
C ASN A 145 -16.29 9.12 1.72
N MET A 146 -16.26 8.82 0.41
CA MET A 146 -17.26 7.95 -0.22
C MET A 146 -17.23 6.54 0.37
N LEU A 147 -16.04 5.98 0.60
CA LEU A 147 -15.88 4.66 1.18
C LEU A 147 -16.43 4.56 2.61
N VAL A 148 -16.05 5.51 3.46
CA VAL A 148 -16.57 5.64 4.83
C VAL A 148 -18.10 5.73 4.83
N SER A 149 -18.67 6.55 3.95
CA SER A 149 -20.12 6.73 3.85
C SER A 149 -20.85 5.48 3.35
N LYS A 150 -20.32 4.77 2.34
CA LYS A 150 -20.99 3.63 1.69
C LYS A 150 -20.79 2.30 2.41
N LYS A 151 -19.69 2.13 3.12
CA LYS A 151 -19.34 0.87 3.80
C LYS A 151 -19.42 0.96 5.33
N HIS A 152 -19.79 2.13 5.88
CA HIS A 152 -19.84 2.38 7.32
C HIS A 152 -18.51 2.09 8.06
N LEU A 153 -17.38 2.27 7.37
CA LEU A 153 -16.04 2.12 7.95
C LEU A 153 -15.63 3.37 8.72
N MET A 154 -14.74 3.22 9.69
CA MET A 154 -14.10 4.36 10.35
C MET A 154 -12.97 4.90 9.46
N TYR A 155 -12.73 6.22 9.51
CA TYR A 155 -11.63 6.85 8.75
C TYR A 155 -10.26 6.15 8.92
N PRO A 156 -9.83 5.78 10.14
CA PRO A 156 -8.57 5.05 10.33
C PRO A 156 -8.50 3.73 9.55
N GLU A 157 -9.62 2.99 9.46
CA GLU A 157 -9.69 1.72 8.73
C GLU A 157 -9.60 1.97 7.21
N ALA A 158 -10.26 3.02 6.73
CA ALA A 158 -10.18 3.43 5.33
C ALA A 158 -8.74 3.81 4.91
N TYR A 159 -8.05 4.58 5.75
CA TYR A 159 -6.65 4.92 5.51
C TYR A 159 -5.70 3.72 5.69
N ALA A 160 -5.95 2.82 6.64
CA ALA A 160 -5.16 1.61 6.83
C ALA A 160 -5.12 0.74 5.56
N MET A 161 -6.23 0.66 4.81
CA MET A 161 -6.26 -0.05 3.52
C MET A 161 -5.32 0.58 2.49
N ILE A 162 -5.20 1.90 2.46
CA ILE A 162 -4.28 2.62 1.55
C ILE A 162 -2.85 2.39 2.01
N HIS A 163 -2.58 2.55 3.30
CA HIS A 163 -1.26 2.36 3.90
C HIS A 163 -0.72 0.96 3.61
N GLN A 164 -1.54 -0.08 3.82
CA GLN A 164 -1.19 -1.46 3.52
C GLN A 164 -0.95 -1.69 2.02
N ARG A 165 -1.82 -1.14 1.16
CA ARG A 165 -1.74 -1.38 -0.30
C ARG A 165 -0.50 -0.75 -0.93
N PHE A 166 -0.11 0.43 -0.45
CA PHE A 166 0.98 1.21 -1.02
C PHE A 166 2.27 1.14 -0.18
N ASN A 167 2.24 0.42 0.95
CA ASN A 167 3.36 0.28 1.89
C ASN A 167 3.90 1.65 2.35
N VAL A 168 2.98 2.49 2.84
CA VAL A 168 3.27 3.84 3.37
C VAL A 168 2.66 3.99 4.76
N GLU A 169 3.27 4.80 5.63
CA GLU A 169 2.70 5.08 6.95
C GLU A 169 1.62 6.18 6.89
N SER A 170 1.70 7.02 5.86
CA SER A 170 0.79 8.15 5.64
C SER A 170 0.57 8.40 4.15
N ILE A 171 -0.62 8.85 3.78
CA ILE A 171 -0.95 9.28 2.41
C ILE A 171 -0.09 10.46 1.92
N GLU A 172 0.66 11.13 2.80
CA GLU A 172 1.65 12.16 2.46
C GLU A 172 2.90 11.61 1.76
N GLU A 173 3.15 10.32 1.90
CA GLU A 173 4.30 9.62 1.31
C GLU A 173 3.99 9.08 -0.09
N LEU A 174 2.72 9.20 -0.53
CA LEU A 174 2.32 8.77 -1.86
C LEU A 174 2.91 9.70 -2.92
N ASP A 175 3.57 9.09 -3.91
CA ASP A 175 4.03 9.76 -5.11
C ASP A 175 2.85 10.20 -5.98
N ALA A 176 3.05 11.24 -6.80
CA ALA A 176 2.02 11.73 -7.72
C ALA A 176 1.46 10.64 -8.66
N SER A 177 2.27 9.64 -9.00
CA SER A 177 1.83 8.50 -9.84
C SER A 177 1.02 7.44 -9.08
N GLN A 178 1.10 7.43 -7.75
CA GLN A 178 0.38 6.52 -6.87
C GLN A 178 -1.01 7.06 -6.51
N ILE A 179 -1.21 8.38 -6.47
CA ILE A 179 -2.51 8.97 -6.13
C ILE A 179 -3.66 8.44 -7.01
N PRO A 180 -3.57 8.44 -8.35
CA PRO A 180 -4.66 7.92 -9.18
C PRO A 180 -4.93 6.43 -8.94
N LYS A 181 -3.87 5.65 -8.69
CA LYS A 181 -3.99 4.21 -8.37
C LYS A 181 -4.65 3.98 -7.02
N ALA A 182 -4.38 4.83 -6.03
CA ALA A 182 -5.00 4.77 -4.72
C ALA A 182 -6.49 5.13 -4.78
N VAL A 183 -6.84 6.16 -5.57
CA VAL A 183 -8.23 6.54 -5.85
C VAL A 183 -8.98 5.38 -6.52
N GLU A 184 -8.40 4.81 -7.59
CA GLU A 184 -8.97 3.66 -8.29
C GLU A 184 -9.18 2.46 -7.35
N TYR A 185 -8.18 2.15 -6.53
CA TYR A 185 -8.25 1.09 -5.52
C TYR A 185 -9.42 1.30 -4.57
N ILE A 186 -9.57 2.50 -4.00
CA ILE A 186 -10.65 2.83 -3.09
C ILE A 186 -12.01 2.77 -3.79
N HIS A 187 -12.14 3.32 -5.00
CA HIS A 187 -13.36 3.22 -5.79
C HIS A 187 -13.76 1.78 -6.07
N ARG A 188 -12.78 0.91 -6.35
CA ARG A 188 -13.03 -0.51 -6.53
C ARG A 188 -13.56 -1.17 -5.25
N VAL A 189 -12.99 -0.86 -4.09
CA VAL A 189 -13.50 -1.34 -2.78
C VAL A 189 -14.91 -0.84 -2.51
N VAL A 190 -15.26 0.38 -2.94
CA VAL A 190 -16.63 0.91 -2.84
C VAL A 190 -17.60 0.12 -3.73
N LEU A 191 -17.21 -0.12 -4.98
CA LEU A 191 -18.04 -0.77 -6.01
C LEU A 191 -18.19 -2.27 -5.80
N GLU A 192 -17.18 -2.95 -5.27
CA GLU A 192 -17.26 -4.34 -4.89
C GLU A 192 -18.22 -4.46 -3.69
N GLY A 193 -19.49 -4.81 -3.95
CA GLY A 193 -20.48 -5.20 -2.95
C GLY A 193 -19.90 -6.27 -2.03
N GLU A 194 -20.15 -6.15 -0.73
CA GLU A 194 -19.55 -6.99 0.32
C GLU A 194 -18.03 -7.18 0.22
N PHE A 195 -17.26 -6.10 0.38
CA PHE A 195 -15.87 -6.22 0.79
C PHE A 195 -15.83 -6.49 2.30
N ILE A 196 -16.16 -7.72 2.69
CA ILE A 196 -15.59 -8.29 3.92
C ILE A 196 -14.10 -8.34 3.61
N GLY A 197 -13.34 -7.41 4.20
CA GLY A 197 -11.90 -7.43 4.11
C GLY A 197 -11.43 -8.85 4.33
N LYS A 198 -10.48 -9.29 3.51
CA LYS A 198 -9.71 -10.51 3.75
C LYS A 198 -8.88 -10.28 5.01
N GLN A 199 -9.52 -10.23 6.18
CA GLN A 199 -9.00 -11.00 7.29
C GLN A 199 -8.88 -12.40 6.73
N GLU A 200 -7.73 -13.03 6.90
CA GLU A 200 -7.70 -14.47 6.97
C GLU A 200 -8.76 -14.85 8.02
N LYS A 201 -9.98 -15.13 7.56
CA LYS A 201 -10.74 -16.21 8.17
C LYS A 201 -9.76 -17.36 8.03
N LYS A 202 -9.04 -17.67 9.12
CA LYS A 202 -8.86 -19.06 9.48
C LYS A 202 -10.22 -19.67 9.22
N THR A 203 -10.35 -20.36 8.10
CA THR A 203 -11.26 -21.49 8.07
C THR A 203 -11.04 -22.18 9.40
N ASN A 204 -12.11 -22.41 10.16
CA ASN A 204 -12.05 -23.30 11.32
C ASN A 204 -11.78 -24.72 10.74
N GLU A 205 -10.62 -24.88 10.12
CA GLU A 205 -10.06 -26.14 9.68
C GLU A 205 -9.70 -26.85 10.97
N LEU A 206 -10.38 -27.96 11.19
CA LEU A 206 -10.04 -28.88 12.25
C LEU A 206 -8.57 -29.24 12.09
N SER A 207 -7.78 -29.11 13.14
CA SER A 207 -6.43 -29.68 13.14
C SER A 207 -6.50 -31.18 12.88
N ALA A 208 -5.41 -31.78 12.36
CA ALA A 208 -5.35 -33.23 12.12
C ALA A 208 -5.72 -34.05 13.38
N LYS A 209 -5.39 -33.53 14.56
CA LYS A 209 -5.76 -34.11 15.86
C LYS A 209 -7.27 -34.04 16.14
N GLU A 210 -7.89 -32.88 15.95
CA GLU A 210 -9.34 -32.71 16.13
C GLU A 210 -10.14 -33.54 15.13
N ALA A 211 -9.70 -33.56 13.88
CA ALA A 211 -10.25 -34.44 12.86
C ALA A 211 -10.15 -35.91 13.27
N ASN A 212 -8.98 -36.37 13.74
CA ASN A 212 -8.79 -37.74 14.21
C ASN A 212 -9.76 -38.12 15.36
N SER A 213 -9.97 -37.22 16.32
CA SER A 213 -10.93 -37.45 17.41
C SER A 213 -12.37 -37.62 16.92
N LEU A 214 -12.80 -36.82 15.95
CA LEU A 214 -14.16 -36.90 15.40
C LEU A 214 -14.37 -38.14 14.52
N VAL A 215 -13.35 -38.53 13.74
CA VAL A 215 -13.38 -39.77 12.95
C VAL A 215 -13.47 -41.00 13.85
N TRP A 216 -12.77 -41.00 14.99
CA TRP A 216 -12.90 -42.08 15.98
C TRP A 216 -14.30 -42.14 16.59
N LEU A 217 -14.86 -41.00 16.96
CA LEU A 217 -16.20 -40.94 17.53
C LEU A 217 -17.24 -41.47 16.54
N TRP A 218 -17.11 -41.11 15.27
CA TRP A 218 -17.96 -41.63 14.20
C TRP A 218 -17.82 -43.16 14.03
N ASP A 219 -16.59 -43.70 14.03
CA ASP A 219 -16.37 -45.15 13.94
C ASP A 219 -16.95 -45.89 15.16
N TYR A 220 -16.79 -45.32 16.36
CA TYR A 220 -17.36 -45.86 17.59
C TYR A 220 -18.90 -45.86 17.57
N ALA A 221 -19.52 -44.79 17.07
CA ALA A 221 -20.97 -44.72 16.93
C ALA A 221 -21.51 -45.80 15.99
N ASN A 222 -20.83 -46.06 14.86
CA ASN A 222 -21.21 -47.14 13.94
C ASN A 222 -21.07 -48.53 14.60
N ARG A 223 -19.97 -48.78 15.34
CA ARG A 223 -19.77 -50.04 16.06
C ARG A 223 -20.81 -50.26 17.15
N SER A 224 -21.13 -49.21 17.90
CA SER A 224 -22.15 -49.26 18.94
C SER A 224 -23.53 -49.54 18.34
N GLN A 225 -23.87 -48.89 17.22
CA GLN A 225 -25.10 -49.17 16.48
C GLN A 225 -25.17 -50.63 16.01
N ALA A 226 -24.09 -51.18 15.45
CA ALA A 226 -24.05 -52.59 15.04
C ALA A 226 -24.30 -53.54 16.22
N LEU A 227 -23.66 -53.28 17.37
CA LEU A 227 -23.87 -54.06 18.59
C LEU A 227 -25.33 -53.99 19.08
N PHE A 228 -25.98 -52.83 19.03
CA PHE A 228 -27.39 -52.72 19.40
C PHE A 228 -28.31 -53.52 18.47
N ARG A 229 -28.00 -53.59 17.17
CA ARG A 229 -28.73 -54.47 16.23
C ARG A 229 -28.57 -55.94 16.59
N GLU A 230 -27.37 -56.35 16.97
CA GLU A 230 -27.07 -57.73 17.37
C GLU A 230 -27.72 -58.12 18.70
N LEU A 231 -27.77 -57.20 19.67
CA LEU A 231 -28.36 -57.46 21.00
C LEU A 231 -29.88 -57.44 21.01
N TYR A 232 -30.51 -56.71 20.09
CA TYR A 232 -31.96 -56.52 20.06
C TYR A 232 -32.76 -57.85 20.07
N PRO A 233 -32.48 -58.85 19.22
CA PRO A 233 -33.23 -60.11 19.21
C PRO A 233 -33.20 -60.83 20.56
N ALA A 234 -32.03 -60.88 21.21
CA ALA A 234 -31.86 -61.53 22.51
C ALA A 234 -32.63 -60.78 23.61
N LEU A 235 -32.52 -59.44 23.66
CA LEU A 235 -33.25 -58.62 24.63
C LEU A 235 -34.76 -58.69 24.45
N LYS A 236 -35.23 -58.81 23.20
CA LYS A 236 -36.65 -59.02 22.89
C LYS A 236 -37.12 -60.40 23.37
N GLN A 237 -36.31 -61.45 23.16
CA GLN A 237 -36.65 -62.82 23.55
C GLN A 237 -36.82 -62.99 25.06
N ILE A 238 -35.99 -62.31 25.86
CA ILE A 238 -36.11 -62.31 27.33
C ILE A 238 -37.12 -61.28 27.86
N GLN A 239 -37.92 -60.65 26.98
CA GLN A 239 -38.91 -59.62 27.31
C GLN A 239 -38.33 -58.46 28.15
N SER A 240 -37.08 -58.08 27.88
CA SER A 240 -36.44 -56.97 28.59
C SER A 240 -37.12 -55.65 28.24
N ASN A 241 -37.38 -54.83 29.26
CA ASN A 241 -37.86 -53.44 29.09
C ASN A 241 -36.87 -52.56 28.31
N TYR A 242 -35.62 -53.00 28.14
CA TYR A 242 -34.61 -52.31 27.33
C TYR A 242 -34.67 -52.65 25.83
N SER A 243 -35.45 -53.66 25.43
CA SER A 243 -35.52 -54.12 24.02
C SER A 243 -35.94 -53.01 23.05
N GLY A 244 -36.89 -52.15 23.43
CA GLY A 244 -37.29 -50.99 22.63
C GLY A 244 -36.14 -50.00 22.40
N ARG A 245 -35.48 -49.55 23.47
CA ARG A 245 -34.33 -48.63 23.37
C ARG A 245 -33.18 -49.22 22.55
N CYS A 246 -32.95 -50.53 22.67
CA CYS A 246 -31.94 -51.24 21.91
C CYS A 246 -32.27 -51.24 20.41
N TYR A 247 -33.54 -51.43 20.05
CA TYR A 247 -34.00 -51.33 18.66
C TYR A 247 -33.75 -49.94 18.09
N ASP A 248 -34.18 -48.89 18.81
CA ASP A 248 -34.05 -47.50 18.41
C ASP A 248 -32.58 -47.15 18.17
N TYR A 249 -31.70 -47.52 19.10
CA TYR A 249 -30.27 -47.21 18.99
C TYR A 249 -29.60 -47.98 17.83
N GLY A 250 -30.11 -49.17 17.51
CA GLY A 250 -29.68 -49.96 16.37
C GLY A 250 -30.13 -49.40 15.02
N HIS A 251 -31.30 -48.79 14.91
CA HIS A 251 -31.91 -48.48 13.59
C HIS A 251 -32.08 -46.98 13.32
N GLU A 252 -32.50 -46.20 14.32
CA GLU A 252 -32.91 -44.81 14.12
C GLU A 252 -31.72 -43.84 13.99
N PHE A 253 -30.57 -44.15 14.60
CA PHE A 253 -29.41 -43.26 14.53
C PHE A 253 -28.63 -43.33 13.21
N SER A 254 -28.99 -44.21 12.27
CA SER A 254 -28.25 -44.35 11.01
C SER A 254 -28.26 -43.07 10.18
N TYR A 255 -29.36 -42.31 10.22
CA TYR A 255 -29.47 -41.03 9.52
C TYR A 255 -28.46 -40.00 10.05
N VAL A 256 -28.39 -39.83 11.38
CA VAL A 256 -27.50 -38.86 12.03
C VAL A 256 -26.03 -39.25 11.85
N ILE A 257 -25.71 -40.54 11.97
CA ILE A 257 -24.36 -41.07 11.73
C ILE A 257 -23.94 -40.87 10.26
N GLY A 258 -24.89 -41.00 9.32
CA GLY A 258 -24.68 -40.71 7.90
C GLY A 258 -24.37 -39.24 7.64
N MET A 259 -25.13 -38.31 8.23
CA MET A 259 -24.86 -36.87 8.13
C MET A 259 -23.47 -36.51 8.69
N ALA A 260 -23.10 -37.08 9.85
CA ALA A 260 -21.79 -36.85 10.45
C ALA A 260 -20.66 -37.34 9.54
N ARG A 261 -20.84 -38.49 8.86
CA ARG A 261 -19.87 -39.01 7.88
C ARG A 261 -19.60 -38.01 6.77
N ASP A 262 -20.66 -37.44 6.19
CA ASP A 262 -20.54 -36.58 5.02
C ASP A 262 -19.87 -35.24 5.39
N VAL A 263 -20.13 -34.73 6.60
CA VAL A 263 -19.41 -33.59 7.18
C VAL A 263 -17.92 -33.92 7.35
N LEU A 264 -17.60 -35.10 7.92
CA LEU A 264 -16.22 -35.51 8.14
C LEU A 264 -15.45 -35.68 6.82
N ILE A 265 -16.02 -36.36 5.82
CA ILE A 265 -15.40 -36.53 4.50
C ILE A 265 -15.02 -35.16 3.89
N ASN A 266 -15.91 -34.18 4.00
CA ASN A 266 -15.66 -32.84 3.46
C ASN A 266 -14.53 -32.12 4.22
N HIS A 267 -14.49 -32.22 5.55
CA HIS A 267 -13.52 -31.50 6.38
C HIS A 267 -12.17 -32.21 6.53
N THR A 268 -12.09 -33.49 6.17
CA THR A 268 -10.85 -34.28 6.28
C THR A 268 -10.27 -34.68 4.92
N ARG A 269 -10.66 -33.99 3.84
CA ARG A 269 -10.21 -34.31 2.47
C ARG A 269 -8.70 -34.14 2.29
N ASP A 270 -8.16 -33.09 2.89
CA ASP A 270 -6.78 -32.65 2.72
C ASP A 270 -5.91 -32.87 3.98
N VAL A 271 -6.45 -33.57 4.98
CA VAL A 271 -5.72 -33.93 6.22
C VAL A 271 -4.80 -35.12 5.94
N ASP A 272 -3.51 -34.98 6.24
CA ASP A 272 -2.58 -36.12 6.24
C ASP A 272 -2.87 -37.02 7.46
N ILE A 273 -3.16 -38.28 7.16
CA ILE A 273 -3.52 -39.30 8.15
C ILE A 273 -2.35 -39.72 9.04
N ASN A 274 -1.10 -39.38 8.66
CA ASN A 274 0.11 -39.68 9.41
C ASN A 274 0.59 -38.52 10.29
N GLU A 275 -0.03 -37.35 10.14
CA GLU A 275 0.31 -36.11 10.85
C GLU A 275 -0.25 -35.97 12.29
N PRO A 276 -1.25 -36.75 12.79
CA PRO A 276 -1.72 -36.57 14.15
C PRO A 276 -0.63 -36.88 15.19
N ASP A 277 -0.29 -35.91 16.04
CA ASP A 277 0.54 -36.11 17.23
C ASP A 277 -0.25 -36.86 18.32
N GLY A 278 -0.32 -38.20 18.19
CA GLY A 278 -1.03 -39.09 19.11
C GLY A 278 -1.47 -40.43 18.50
N PRO A 279 -2.23 -41.26 19.25
CA PRO A 279 -2.74 -42.52 18.75
C PRO A 279 -3.73 -42.29 17.60
N THR A 280 -3.48 -42.97 16.47
CA THR A 280 -4.28 -42.84 15.24
C THR A 280 -4.90 -44.17 14.87
N ASN A 281 -6.24 -44.22 14.77
CA ASN A 281 -6.99 -45.39 14.31
C ASN A 281 -7.07 -45.33 12.78
N LEU A 282 -5.98 -45.75 12.12
CA LEU A 282 -5.88 -45.78 10.67
C LEU A 282 -7.05 -46.55 10.03
N SER A 283 -7.58 -47.58 10.70
CA SER A 283 -8.70 -48.35 10.19
C SER A 283 -10.01 -47.54 10.11
N ALA A 284 -10.25 -46.62 11.06
CA ALA A 284 -11.41 -45.73 11.04
C ALA A 284 -11.31 -44.71 9.89
N TRP A 285 -10.10 -44.19 9.67
CA TRP A 285 -9.80 -43.30 8.55
C TRP A 285 -9.97 -43.97 7.18
N MET A 286 -9.50 -45.22 7.04
CA MET A 286 -9.70 -46.01 5.82
C MET A 286 -11.18 -46.27 5.57
N ARG A 287 -11.95 -46.66 6.59
CA ARG A 287 -13.41 -46.87 6.47
C ARG A 287 -14.15 -45.59 6.08
N LEU A 288 -13.80 -44.46 6.68
CA LEU A 288 -14.38 -43.17 6.33
C LEU A 288 -14.13 -42.82 4.86
N LYS A 289 -12.88 -42.95 4.39
CA LYS A 289 -12.50 -42.64 2.99
C LYS A 289 -13.15 -43.60 1.99
N ASN A 290 -13.24 -44.88 2.33
CA ASN A 290 -13.87 -45.89 1.48
C ASN A 290 -15.40 -45.91 1.58
N LYS A 291 -16.00 -45.10 2.46
CA LYS A 291 -17.43 -45.11 2.79
C LYS A 291 -17.94 -46.48 3.27
N GLU A 292 -17.07 -47.23 3.92
CA GLU A 292 -17.35 -48.56 4.48
C GLU A 292 -17.94 -48.44 5.89
N LEU A 293 -18.83 -49.37 6.24
CA LEU A 293 -19.27 -49.54 7.63
C LEU A 293 -18.29 -50.48 8.36
N PRO A 294 -18.10 -50.32 9.67
CA PRO A 294 -17.33 -51.28 10.42
C PRO A 294 -17.95 -52.68 10.27
N PRO A 295 -17.12 -53.72 10.09
CA PRO A 295 -17.63 -55.08 9.94
C PRO A 295 -18.47 -55.45 11.17
N SER A 296 -19.65 -56.04 10.96
CA SER A 296 -20.34 -56.75 12.03
C SER A 296 -19.44 -57.87 12.49
N VAL A 297 -19.43 -58.15 13.79
CA VAL A 297 -18.55 -59.18 14.37
C VAL A 297 -18.97 -60.58 13.85
N HIS A 298 -20.14 -60.67 13.21
CA HIS A 298 -20.62 -61.82 12.47
C HIS A 298 -20.85 -61.49 10.99
N ASN A 299 -20.03 -62.10 10.12
CA ASN A 299 -20.39 -62.28 8.71
C ASN A 299 -21.56 -63.28 8.67
N TYR A 300 -22.70 -62.87 8.13
CA TYR A 300 -23.76 -63.79 7.72
C TYR A 300 -23.57 -64.19 6.26
#